data_AF-A0A9J6EWV0-F1
#
_entry.id   AF-A0A9J6EWV0-F1
#
_cell.length_a   1.000
_cell.length_b   1.000
_cell.length_c   1.000
_cell.angle_alpha   90.00
_cell.angle_beta   90.00
_cell.angle_gamma   90.00
#
_symmetry.space_group_name_H-M   'P 1'
#
loop_
_entity.id
_entity.type
_entity.pdbx_description
1 polymer ?
#
loop_
_entity_poly.entity_id
_entity_poly.type
_entity_poly.pdbx_seq_one_letter_code
_entity_poly.pdbx_strand_id
1 'polypeptide(L)'
;MERQRKIAALKLLIILKRRRAFLKKYWVRPTWANRAGESEFFTAMEKMKNGDESLFYTFYRMSPVTFDVLHSLVKEKLTKDQCPSREPISSGERLALTLRRCVENAFGILVSRWRIYERQINLEPENVEAVVKATCVLHNFLSSNAASTYCPPGYADFQDTFGNVSGGAWRQGPGESTTVFGLEKPKARNCSKVASAVRQEFVKYFSEEGQVPWQ
;
A
#
# COMPACT_ATOMS: atom_id res chain seq x y z
N MET A 1 -50.36 29.57 -1.58
CA MET A 1 -49.24 30.43 -1.13
C MET A 1 -48.56 29.93 0.14
N GLU A 2 -49.30 29.68 1.23
CA GLU A 2 -48.71 29.35 2.54
C GLU A 2 -48.02 27.97 2.61
N ARG A 3 -48.61 26.94 1.98
CA ARG A 3 -48.06 25.58 1.93
C ARG A 3 -46.70 25.50 1.20
N GLN A 4 -46.53 26.25 0.12
CA GLN A 4 -45.27 26.31 -0.64
C GLN A 4 -44.16 27.00 0.16
N ARG A 5 -44.49 28.05 0.92
CA ARG A 5 -43.54 28.72 1.83
C ARG A 5 -43.06 27.80 2.95
N LYS A 6 -43.96 27.00 3.54
CA LYS A 6 -43.63 26.00 4.57
C LYS A 6 -42.69 24.91 4.05
N ILE A 7 -42.90 24.42 2.82
CA ILE A 7 -42.01 23.44 2.17
C ILE A 7 -40.63 24.03 1.88
N ALA A 8 -40.57 25.27 1.39
CA ALA A 8 -39.31 25.96 1.13
C ALA A 8 -38.51 26.19 2.42
N ALA A 9 -39.17 26.60 3.51
CA ALA A 9 -38.56 26.77 4.83
C ALA A 9 -38.00 25.43 5.36
N LEU A 10 -38.74 24.33 5.21
CA LEU A 10 -38.29 23.00 5.63
C LEU A 10 -37.06 22.54 4.84
N LYS A 11 -37.05 22.72 3.51
CA LYS A 11 -35.89 22.42 2.65
C LYS A 11 -34.66 23.24 3.07
N LEU A 12 -34.83 24.54 3.34
CA LEU A 12 -33.76 25.40 3.82
C LEU A 12 -33.22 24.92 5.18
N LEU A 13 -34.10 24.54 6.11
CA LEU A 13 -33.72 23.99 7.41
C LEU A 13 -32.94 22.68 7.30
N ILE A 14 -33.32 21.79 6.38
CA ILE A 14 -32.59 20.55 6.08
C ILE A 14 -31.20 20.85 5.51
N ILE A 15 -31.10 21.80 4.57
CA ILE A 15 -29.82 22.24 3.99
C ILE A 15 -28.92 22.86 5.06
N LEU A 16 -29.47 23.72 5.92
CA LEU A 16 -28.73 24.36 7.01
C LEU A 16 -28.29 23.37 8.08
N LYS A 17 -29.14 22.38 8.44
CA LYS A 17 -28.76 21.27 9.34
C LYS A 17 -27.66 20.39 8.74
N ARG A 18 -27.75 20.05 7.44
CA ARG A 18 -26.69 19.33 6.73
C ARG A 18 -25.38 20.12 6.68
N ARG A 19 -25.44 21.44 6.45
CA ARG A 19 -24.27 22.33 6.49
C ARG A 19 -23.65 22.42 7.89
N ARG A 20 -24.47 22.51 8.96
CA ARG A 20 -23.99 22.50 10.35
C ARG A 20 -23.35 21.17 10.75
N ALA A 21 -23.89 20.04 10.29
CA ALA A 21 -23.30 18.73 10.52
C ALA A 21 -21.93 18.54 9.83
N PHE A 22 -21.64 19.34 8.79
CA PHE A 22 -20.39 19.31 8.04
C PHE A 22 -19.40 20.44 8.38
N LEU A 23 -19.70 21.29 9.37
CA LEU A 23 -18.68 22.19 9.90
C LEU A 23 -17.66 21.33 10.65
N LYS A 24 -16.53 21.05 9.98
CA LYS A 24 -15.40 20.35 10.59
C LYS A 24 -15.06 21.06 11.90
N LYS A 25 -15.19 20.34 13.02
CA LYS A 25 -14.91 20.84 14.38
C LYS A 25 -13.54 21.53 14.47
N TYR A 26 -12.58 21.03 13.70
CA TYR A 26 -11.25 21.61 13.54
C TYR A 26 -10.86 21.58 12.06
N TRP A 27 -10.40 22.72 11.53
CA TRP A 27 -9.78 22.78 10.20
C TRP A 27 -8.36 22.17 10.22
N VAL A 28 -7.58 22.51 11.25
CA VAL A 28 -6.34 21.82 11.66
C VAL A 28 -6.52 21.43 13.12
N ARG A 29 -6.19 20.18 13.48
CA ARG A 29 -6.26 19.75 14.89
C ARG A 29 -5.18 20.49 15.69
N PRO A 30 -5.47 20.92 16.94
CA PRO A 30 -4.47 21.60 17.79
C PRO A 30 -3.16 20.82 17.94
N THR A 31 -3.25 19.48 17.96
CA THR A 31 -2.11 18.56 17.96
C THR A 31 -1.14 18.76 16.79
N TRP A 32 -1.60 19.36 15.69
CA TRP A 32 -0.79 19.61 14.48
C TRP A 32 -0.63 21.11 14.20
N ALA A 33 -0.89 21.96 15.20
CA ALA A 33 -0.72 23.40 15.06
C ALA A 33 0.77 23.74 14.87
N ASN A 34 1.67 23.06 15.59
CA ASN A 34 3.12 23.25 15.50
C ASN A 34 3.79 22.32 14.46
N ARG A 35 3.38 22.40 13.19
CA ARG A 35 3.97 21.53 12.15
C ARG A 35 5.46 21.82 11.90
N ALA A 36 5.85 23.09 11.92
CA ALA A 36 7.21 23.51 11.59
C ALA A 36 8.25 22.94 12.55
N GLY A 37 7.94 22.84 13.85
CA GLY A 37 8.86 22.30 14.85
C GLY A 37 8.76 20.79 15.11
N GLU A 38 7.61 20.18 14.82
CA GLU A 38 7.35 18.77 15.24
C GLU A 38 7.20 17.79 14.08
N SER A 39 7.17 18.24 12.82
CA SER A 39 7.00 17.31 11.71
C SER A 39 8.22 16.38 11.57
N GLU A 40 7.97 15.13 11.17
CA GLU A 40 9.02 14.16 10.82
C GLU A 40 9.96 14.72 9.73
N PHE A 41 9.43 15.52 8.80
CA PHE A 41 10.23 16.15 7.77
C PHE A 41 11.23 17.14 8.34
N PHE A 42 10.79 18.17 9.08
CA PHE A 42 11.73 19.16 9.63
C PHE A 42 12.65 18.57 10.70
N THR A 43 12.20 17.56 11.44
CA THR A 43 12.99 17.01 12.55
C THR A 43 13.90 15.87 12.10
N ALA A 44 13.32 14.78 11.58
CA ALA A 44 14.05 13.56 11.28
C ALA A 44 14.79 13.66 9.94
N MET A 45 14.19 14.28 8.93
CA MET A 45 14.84 14.39 7.62
C MET A 45 16.09 15.28 7.67
N GLU A 46 16.03 16.41 8.39
CA GLU A 46 17.19 17.28 8.56
C GLU A 46 18.33 16.59 9.32
N LYS A 47 17.99 15.84 10.39
CA LYS A 47 18.96 15.00 11.11
C LYS A 47 19.58 13.93 10.22
N MET A 48 18.78 13.26 9.39
CA MET A 48 19.27 12.26 8.44
C MET A 48 20.18 12.88 7.38
N LYS A 49 19.81 14.05 6.82
CA LYS A 49 20.64 14.75 5.84
C LYS A 49 22.00 15.18 6.40
N ASN A 50 22.04 15.65 7.64
CA ASN A 50 23.25 16.24 8.23
C ASN A 50 24.10 15.23 9.02
N GLY A 51 23.53 14.10 9.44
CA GLY A 51 24.19 13.15 10.33
C GLY A 51 24.40 11.75 9.74
N ASP A 52 23.38 11.18 9.07
CA ASP A 52 23.42 9.79 8.60
C ASP A 52 22.78 9.63 7.22
N GLU A 53 23.61 9.78 6.20
CA GLU A 53 23.23 9.58 4.79
C GLU A 53 22.77 8.15 4.51
N SER A 54 23.29 7.15 5.23
CA SER A 54 22.93 5.74 5.04
C SER A 54 21.48 5.47 5.47
N LEU A 55 21.05 6.09 6.57
CA LEU A 55 19.67 6.03 7.02
C LEU A 55 18.74 6.74 6.03
N PHE A 56 19.17 7.91 5.53
CA PHE A 56 18.42 8.62 4.48
C PHE A 56 18.21 7.75 3.24
N TYR A 57 19.26 7.08 2.76
CA TYR A 57 19.18 6.18 1.62
C TYR A 57 18.25 5.00 1.89
N THR A 58 18.27 4.44 3.09
CA THR A 58 17.37 3.33 3.47
C THR A 58 15.90 3.78 3.45
N PHE A 59 15.64 4.99 3.91
CA PHE A 59 14.29 5.55 4.03
C PHE A 59 13.69 5.98 2.69
N TYR A 60 14.45 6.73 1.89
CA TYR A 60 13.96 7.34 0.63
C TYR A 60 14.47 6.63 -0.63
N ARG A 61 15.36 5.63 -0.50
CA ARG A 61 15.97 4.87 -1.61
C ARG A 61 16.77 5.73 -2.60
N MET A 62 17.30 6.86 -2.12
CA MET A 62 18.14 7.79 -2.89
C MET A 62 19.03 8.60 -1.94
N SER A 63 20.11 9.20 -2.45
CA SER A 63 20.95 10.10 -1.64
C SER A 63 20.26 11.46 -1.40
N PRO A 64 20.63 12.21 -0.35
CA PRO A 64 20.16 13.57 -0.11
C PRO A 64 20.36 14.49 -1.32
N VAL A 65 21.51 14.37 -2.00
CA VAL A 65 21.82 15.15 -3.20
C VAL A 65 20.82 14.82 -4.32
N THR A 66 20.53 13.54 -4.53
CA THR A 66 19.55 13.10 -5.54
C THR A 66 18.15 13.60 -5.20
N PHE A 67 17.78 13.59 -3.92
CA PHE A 67 16.51 14.14 -3.46
C PHE A 67 16.42 15.65 -3.75
N ASP A 68 17.48 16.42 -3.53
CA ASP A 68 17.49 17.86 -3.78
C ASP A 68 17.42 18.20 -5.27
N VAL A 69 18.12 17.43 -6.11
CA VAL A 69 17.98 17.50 -7.58
C VAL A 69 16.53 17.19 -7.97
N LEU A 70 15.95 16.09 -7.51
CA LEU A 70 14.56 15.74 -7.79
C LEU A 70 13.60 16.84 -7.30
N HIS A 71 13.83 17.37 -6.11
CA HIS A 71 13.01 18.44 -5.56
C HIS A 71 13.08 19.69 -6.43
N SER A 72 14.26 20.09 -6.90
CA SER A 72 14.43 21.23 -7.81
C SER A 72 13.62 21.08 -9.11
N LEU A 73 13.58 19.88 -9.69
CA LEU A 73 12.87 19.60 -10.93
C LEU A 73 11.35 19.65 -10.77
N VAL A 74 10.83 19.24 -9.62
CA VAL A 74 9.38 19.15 -9.38
C VAL A 74 8.86 20.32 -8.52
N LYS A 75 9.75 21.20 -8.04
CA LYS A 75 9.43 22.31 -7.12
C LYS A 75 8.29 23.17 -7.63
N GLU A 76 8.32 23.56 -8.90
CA GLU A 76 7.30 24.42 -9.49
C GLU A 76 5.93 23.76 -9.52
N LYS A 77 5.86 22.46 -9.85
CA LYS A 77 4.60 21.70 -9.90
C LYS A 77 4.02 21.39 -8.52
N LEU A 78 4.87 21.35 -7.49
CA LEU A 78 4.46 21.03 -6.11
C LEU A 78 4.23 22.25 -5.24
N THR A 79 4.71 23.42 -5.64
CA THR A 79 4.49 24.65 -4.88
C THR A 79 3.02 25.02 -4.99
N LYS A 80 2.40 25.33 -3.83
CA LYS A 80 1.03 25.85 -3.79
C LYS A 80 1.09 27.34 -3.54
N ASP A 81 0.12 28.04 -4.11
CA ASP A 81 -0.08 29.45 -3.84
C ASP A 81 -0.33 29.68 -2.34
N GLN A 82 0.23 30.77 -1.83
CA GLN A 82 0.01 31.15 -0.44
C GLN A 82 -1.46 31.51 -0.25
N CYS A 83 -2.12 30.83 0.70
CA CYS A 83 -3.47 31.16 1.11
C CYS A 83 -3.41 32.01 2.39
N PRO A 84 -4.15 33.13 2.48
CA PRO A 84 -4.13 34.01 3.67
C PRO A 84 -4.51 33.30 4.97
N SER A 85 -5.28 32.22 4.89
CA SER A 85 -5.80 31.48 6.04
C SER A 85 -4.93 30.28 6.45
N ARG A 86 -3.94 29.88 5.64
CA ARG A 86 -3.14 28.68 5.90
C ARG A 86 -1.83 28.71 5.14
N GLU A 87 -0.73 28.49 5.86
CA GLU A 87 0.56 28.16 5.26
C GLU A 87 0.50 26.82 4.51
N PRO A 88 0.76 26.84 3.20
CA PRO A 88 0.81 25.61 2.42
C PRO A 88 1.87 24.64 2.96
N ILE A 89 1.65 23.35 2.76
CA ILE A 89 2.69 22.34 3.01
C ILE A 89 3.82 22.60 2.02
N SER A 90 5.06 22.63 2.50
CA SER A 90 6.21 22.92 1.65
C SER A 90 6.33 21.88 0.54
N SER A 91 6.88 22.29 -0.61
CA SER A 91 7.05 21.37 -1.74
C SER A 91 7.97 20.19 -1.39
N GLY A 92 8.95 20.39 -0.51
CA GLY A 92 9.84 19.33 -0.03
C GLY A 92 9.13 18.30 0.84
N GLU A 93 8.32 18.76 1.81
CA GLU A 93 7.48 17.88 2.64
C GLU A 93 6.53 17.05 1.77
N ARG A 94 5.91 17.68 0.77
CA ARG A 94 5.01 16.98 -0.15
C ARG A 94 5.74 15.89 -0.92
N LEU A 95 6.92 16.19 -1.46
CA LEU A 95 7.74 15.21 -2.19
C LEU A 95 8.11 14.02 -1.29
N ALA A 96 8.61 14.29 -0.08
CA ALA A 96 9.02 13.25 0.87
C ALA A 96 7.85 12.32 1.24
N LEU A 97 6.67 12.88 1.52
CA LEU A 97 5.46 12.10 1.81
C LEU A 97 5.01 11.27 0.61
N THR A 98 5.07 11.84 -0.60
CA THR A 98 4.71 11.12 -1.83
C THR A 98 5.65 9.95 -2.09
N LEU A 99 6.97 10.14 -1.97
CA LEU A 99 7.95 9.06 -2.17
C LEU A 99 7.70 7.89 -1.22
N ARG A 100 7.53 8.18 0.08
CA ARG A 100 7.23 7.15 1.08
C ARG A 100 5.95 6.39 0.75
N ARG A 101 4.91 7.12 0.37
CA ARG A 101 3.63 6.53 0.01
C ARG A 101 3.71 5.65 -1.24
N CYS A 102 4.47 6.04 -2.25
CA CYS A 102 4.69 5.23 -3.46
C CYS A 102 5.35 3.89 -3.10
N VAL A 103 6.37 3.93 -2.24
CA VAL A 103 7.08 2.73 -1.78
C VAL A 103 6.14 1.82 -0.98
N GLU A 104 5.43 2.37 0.00
CA GLU A 104 4.47 1.60 0.83
C GLU A 104 3.37 0.97 -0.02
N ASN A 105 2.82 1.70 -1.00
CA ASN A 105 1.80 1.17 -1.89
C ASN A 105 2.33 0.04 -2.80
N ALA A 106 3.54 0.19 -3.33
CA ALA A 106 4.17 -0.83 -4.18
C ALA A 106 4.39 -2.13 -3.39
N PHE A 107 4.98 -2.04 -2.19
CA PHE A 107 5.17 -3.20 -1.33
C PHE A 107 3.84 -3.81 -0.88
N GLY A 108 2.86 -2.99 -0.52
CA GLY A 108 1.52 -3.44 -0.14
C GLY A 108 0.83 -4.26 -1.23
N ILE A 109 0.92 -3.80 -2.49
CA ILE A 109 0.39 -4.52 -3.65
C ILE A 109 1.16 -5.84 -3.86
N LEU A 110 2.49 -5.82 -3.77
CA LEU A 110 3.31 -7.03 -3.92
C LEU A 110 2.98 -8.06 -2.84
N VAL A 111 2.85 -7.64 -1.59
CA VAL A 111 2.48 -8.53 -0.46
C VAL A 111 1.10 -9.15 -0.72
N SER A 112 0.10 -8.31 -1.02
CA SER A 112 -1.28 -8.74 -1.28
C SER A 112 -1.39 -9.74 -2.44
N ARG A 113 -0.56 -9.58 -3.48
CA ARG A 113 -0.58 -10.43 -4.67
C ARG A 113 0.21 -11.72 -4.53
N TRP A 114 1.45 -11.62 -4.04
CA TRP A 114 2.40 -12.72 -4.10
C TRP A 114 2.38 -13.62 -2.88
N ARG A 115 1.79 -13.18 -1.74
CA ARG A 115 1.62 -13.90 -0.46
C ARG A 115 2.90 -14.46 0.20
N ILE A 116 3.97 -14.69 -0.55
CA ILE A 116 5.30 -15.08 -0.09
C ILE A 116 5.86 -14.07 0.92
N TYR A 117 5.46 -12.80 0.79
CA TYR A 117 5.85 -11.71 1.69
C TYR A 117 4.96 -11.59 2.95
N GLU A 118 3.89 -12.37 3.09
CA GLU A 118 3.04 -12.36 4.29
C GLU A 118 3.63 -13.19 5.43
N ARG A 119 4.58 -14.09 5.14
CA ARG A 119 5.23 -14.96 6.11
C ARG A 119 6.75 -14.82 6.04
N GLN A 120 7.42 -15.30 7.07
CA GLN A 120 8.88 -15.42 7.06
C GLN A 120 9.32 -16.29 5.87
N ILE A 121 10.27 -15.78 5.09
CA ILE A 121 10.77 -16.47 3.90
C ILE A 121 11.88 -17.41 4.36
N ASN A 122 11.61 -18.72 4.33
CA ASN A 122 12.58 -19.75 4.66
C ASN A 122 13.49 -20.07 3.46
N LEU A 123 14.26 -19.07 3.01
CA LEU A 123 15.21 -19.19 1.91
C LEU A 123 16.51 -18.48 2.28
N GLU A 124 17.62 -18.94 1.69
CA GLU A 124 18.91 -18.25 1.79
C GLU A 124 18.86 -16.85 1.14
N PRO A 125 19.62 -15.85 1.62
CA PRO A 125 19.56 -14.47 1.15
C PRO A 125 19.71 -14.31 -0.37
N GLU A 126 20.57 -15.11 -0.99
CA GLU A 126 20.82 -15.10 -2.45
C GLU A 126 19.54 -15.50 -3.23
N ASN A 127 18.81 -16.50 -2.74
CA ASN A 127 17.55 -16.95 -3.33
C ASN A 127 16.43 -15.93 -3.09
N VAL A 128 16.41 -15.27 -1.93
CA VAL A 128 15.44 -14.21 -1.63
C VAL A 128 15.60 -13.03 -2.61
N GLU A 129 16.83 -12.64 -2.93
CA GLU A 129 17.09 -11.58 -3.90
C GLU A 129 16.53 -11.95 -5.29
N ALA A 130 16.76 -13.20 -5.72
CA ALA A 130 16.21 -13.72 -6.98
C ALA A 130 14.67 -13.69 -6.98
N VAL A 131 14.03 -14.10 -5.87
CA VAL A 131 12.57 -14.06 -5.71
C VAL A 131 12.04 -12.64 -5.82
N VAL A 132 12.66 -11.66 -5.14
CA VAL A 132 12.24 -10.25 -5.21
C VAL A 132 12.39 -9.69 -6.62
N LYS A 133 13.49 -9.99 -7.32
CA LYS A 133 13.65 -9.58 -8.73
C LYS A 133 12.58 -10.22 -9.63
N ALA A 134 12.32 -11.51 -9.45
CA ALA A 134 11.33 -12.23 -10.23
C ALA A 134 9.90 -11.70 -10.02
N THR A 135 9.49 -11.42 -8.78
CA THR A 135 8.16 -10.85 -8.51
C THR A 135 8.01 -9.44 -9.07
N CYS A 136 9.06 -8.61 -9.04
CA CYS A 136 9.06 -7.28 -9.68
C CYS A 136 8.88 -7.38 -11.20
N VAL A 137 9.67 -8.24 -11.87
CA VAL A 137 9.56 -8.44 -13.32
C VAL A 137 8.18 -8.98 -13.69
N LEU A 138 7.69 -9.97 -12.94
CA LEU A 138 6.39 -10.58 -13.20
C LEU A 138 5.23 -9.63 -12.89
N HIS A 139 5.34 -8.80 -11.85
CA HIS A 139 4.38 -7.72 -11.57
C HIS A 139 4.30 -6.72 -12.74
N ASN A 140 5.44 -6.28 -13.25
CA ASN A 140 5.50 -5.35 -14.38
C ASN A 140 4.92 -5.97 -15.66
N PHE A 141 5.23 -7.24 -15.91
CA PHE A 141 4.69 -8.00 -17.04
C PHE A 141 3.16 -8.13 -16.93
N LEU A 142 2.64 -8.58 -15.79
CA LEU A 142 1.20 -8.76 -15.58
C LEU A 142 0.44 -7.42 -15.58
N SER A 143 1.04 -6.36 -15.03
CA SER A 143 0.45 -5.01 -15.05
C SER A 143 0.41 -4.43 -16.47
N SER A 144 1.30 -4.84 -17.37
CA SER A 144 1.30 -4.35 -18.76
C SER A 144 0.39 -5.19 -19.65
N ASN A 145 0.41 -6.52 -19.49
CA ASN A 145 -0.26 -7.45 -20.40
C ASN A 145 -1.68 -7.84 -19.95
N ALA A 146 -1.98 -7.74 -18.66
CA ALA A 146 -3.25 -8.17 -18.07
C ALA A 146 -3.76 -7.17 -17.02
N ALA A 147 -3.57 -5.87 -17.25
CA ALA A 147 -3.84 -4.80 -16.30
C ALA A 147 -5.24 -4.89 -15.65
N SER A 148 -6.28 -5.14 -16.46
CA SER A 148 -7.67 -5.21 -15.98
C SER A 148 -7.95 -6.42 -15.08
N THR A 149 -7.25 -7.53 -15.28
CA THR A 149 -7.38 -8.75 -14.47
C THR A 149 -6.46 -8.72 -13.26
N TYR A 150 -5.22 -8.25 -13.44
CA TYR A 150 -4.18 -8.22 -12.42
C TYR A 150 -4.32 -7.05 -11.45
N CYS A 151 -4.77 -5.87 -11.90
CA CYS A 151 -5.01 -4.68 -11.08
C CYS A 151 -6.32 -4.02 -11.53
N PRO A 152 -7.50 -4.54 -11.13
CA PRO A 152 -8.77 -3.98 -11.56
C PRO A 152 -8.92 -2.51 -11.11
N PRO A 153 -9.75 -1.69 -11.79
CA PRO A 153 -9.98 -0.31 -11.41
C PRO A 153 -10.39 -0.19 -9.93
N GLY A 154 -9.70 0.67 -9.17
CA GLY A 154 -9.88 0.80 -7.72
C GLY A 154 -9.12 -0.22 -6.87
N TYR A 155 -8.32 -1.10 -7.48
CA TYR A 155 -7.45 -2.01 -6.74
C TYR A 155 -6.32 -1.27 -6.05
N ALA A 156 -5.61 -0.38 -6.74
CA ALA A 156 -4.60 0.50 -6.17
C ALA A 156 -5.21 1.75 -5.53
N ASP A 157 -4.46 2.41 -4.63
CA ASP A 157 -4.85 3.71 -4.08
C ASP A 157 -5.04 4.71 -5.22
N PHE A 158 -6.14 5.47 -5.21
CA PHE A 158 -6.37 6.54 -6.17
C PHE A 158 -6.65 7.86 -5.46
N GLN A 159 -6.13 8.93 -6.05
CA GLN A 159 -6.38 10.29 -5.59
C GLN A 159 -7.47 10.90 -6.47
N ASP A 160 -8.54 11.36 -5.83
CA ASP A 160 -9.58 12.12 -6.52
C ASP A 160 -9.05 13.51 -6.89
N THR A 161 -9.70 14.16 -7.86
CA THR A 161 -9.45 15.55 -8.31
C THR A 161 -9.40 16.58 -7.18
N PHE A 162 -10.08 16.32 -6.06
CA PHE A 162 -10.07 17.16 -4.86
C PHE A 162 -8.92 16.85 -3.88
N GLY A 163 -8.01 15.95 -4.25
CA GLY A 163 -6.85 15.56 -3.45
C GLY A 163 -7.16 14.57 -2.32
N ASN A 164 -8.41 14.11 -2.20
CA ASN A 164 -8.79 13.05 -1.26
C ASN A 164 -8.24 11.71 -1.76
N VAL A 165 -7.66 10.91 -0.87
CA VAL A 165 -7.13 9.61 -1.25
C VAL A 165 -8.06 8.51 -0.76
N SER A 166 -8.55 7.72 -1.72
CA SER A 166 -9.34 6.53 -1.46
C SER A 166 -8.38 5.34 -1.39
N GLY A 167 -8.48 4.55 -0.32
CA GLY A 167 -7.68 3.34 -0.16
C GLY A 167 -8.05 2.30 -1.21
N GLY A 168 -7.04 1.71 -1.86
CA GLY A 168 -7.23 0.66 -2.84
C GLY A 168 -7.76 -0.64 -2.20
N ALA A 169 -8.45 -1.46 -3.00
CA ALA A 169 -8.96 -2.76 -2.56
C ALA A 169 -7.87 -3.69 -2.02
N TRP A 170 -6.59 -3.50 -2.40
CA TRP A 170 -5.45 -4.25 -1.84
C TRP A 170 -5.33 -4.15 -0.31
N ARG A 171 -5.87 -3.09 0.30
CA ARG A 171 -5.85 -2.87 1.77
C ARG A 171 -6.89 -3.68 2.54
N GLN A 172 -7.91 -4.22 1.87
CA GLN A 172 -9.00 -4.95 2.51
C GLN A 172 -8.63 -6.42 2.84
N GLY A 173 -7.34 -6.76 2.72
CA GLY A 173 -6.87 -8.14 2.82
C GLY A 173 -7.34 -8.99 1.64
N PRO A 174 -7.06 -10.29 1.62
CA PRO A 174 -7.56 -11.19 0.59
C PRO A 174 -9.07 -11.39 0.78
N GLY A 175 -9.86 -10.43 0.32
CA GLY A 175 -11.24 -10.68 -0.05
C GLY A 175 -11.24 -11.80 -1.10
N GLU A 176 -12.25 -12.68 -1.03
CA GLU A 176 -12.42 -13.96 -1.74
C GLU A 176 -12.13 -13.99 -3.25
N SER A 177 -11.83 -12.85 -3.87
CA SER A 177 -11.88 -12.68 -5.32
C SER A 177 -10.53 -12.66 -6.04
N THR A 178 -9.37 -12.58 -5.36
CA THR A 178 -8.21 -12.00 -6.07
C THR A 178 -7.08 -12.92 -6.53
N THR A 179 -6.93 -14.17 -6.05
CA THR A 179 -5.76 -14.98 -6.51
C THR A 179 -5.92 -16.51 -6.52
N VAL A 180 -7.00 -17.05 -5.97
CA VAL A 180 -7.31 -18.47 -6.10
C VAL A 180 -8.55 -18.58 -6.96
N PHE A 181 -8.37 -19.00 -8.21
CA PHE A 181 -9.45 -19.70 -8.90
C PHE A 181 -9.99 -20.72 -7.89
N GLY A 182 -11.29 -20.72 -7.64
CA GLY A 182 -11.90 -21.75 -6.83
C GLY A 182 -11.59 -23.08 -7.50
N LEU A 183 -10.51 -23.75 -7.08
CA LEU A 183 -10.20 -25.08 -7.54
C LEU A 183 -11.43 -25.90 -7.20
N GLU A 184 -12.02 -26.54 -8.21
CA GLU A 184 -13.15 -27.42 -7.99
C GLU A 184 -12.76 -28.39 -6.88
N LYS A 185 -13.63 -28.50 -5.86
CA LYS A 185 -13.41 -29.48 -4.80
C LYS A 185 -13.22 -30.84 -5.48
N PRO A 186 -12.10 -31.54 -5.25
CA PRO A 186 -11.90 -32.83 -5.89
C PRO A 186 -13.08 -33.74 -5.57
N LYS A 187 -13.68 -34.34 -6.60
CA LYS A 187 -14.87 -35.21 -6.46
C LYS A 187 -14.62 -36.37 -5.50
N ALA A 188 -13.36 -36.77 -5.33
CA ALA A 188 -12.93 -37.78 -4.39
C ALA A 188 -12.20 -37.11 -3.20
N ARG A 189 -12.71 -37.35 -1.98
CA ARG A 189 -12.03 -36.97 -0.73
C ARG A 189 -10.93 -37.95 -0.33
N ASN A 190 -10.93 -39.15 -0.91
CA ASN A 190 -10.00 -40.22 -0.59
C ASN A 190 -8.98 -40.38 -1.72
N CYS A 191 -7.72 -40.65 -1.36
CA CYS A 191 -6.69 -41.04 -2.33
C CYS A 191 -7.07 -42.39 -3.00
N SER A 192 -6.61 -42.61 -4.24
CA SER A 192 -6.83 -43.90 -4.90
C SER A 192 -6.12 -45.01 -4.13
N LYS A 193 -6.64 -46.25 -4.20
CA LYS A 193 -5.99 -47.41 -3.58
C LYS A 193 -4.54 -47.59 -4.06
N VAL A 194 -4.29 -47.28 -5.33
CA VAL A 194 -2.95 -47.29 -5.92
C VAL A 194 -2.04 -46.25 -5.27
N ALA A 195 -2.49 -45.00 -5.12
CA ALA A 195 -1.71 -43.94 -4.47
C ALA A 195 -1.43 -44.27 -2.99
N SER A 196 -2.39 -44.89 -2.29
CA SER A 196 -2.19 -45.37 -0.92
C SER A 196 -1.16 -46.49 -0.84
N ALA A 197 -1.18 -47.44 -1.79
CA ALA A 197 -0.22 -48.54 -1.84
C ALA A 197 1.20 -48.03 -2.11
N VAL A 198 1.38 -47.15 -3.10
CA VAL A 198 2.66 -46.49 -3.38
C VAL A 198 3.18 -45.71 -2.17
N ARG A 199 2.29 -44.99 -1.47
CA ARG A 199 2.67 -44.28 -0.24
C ARG A 199 3.16 -45.26 0.85
N GLN A 200 2.47 -46.38 1.05
CA GLN A 200 2.86 -47.39 2.03
C GLN A 200 4.20 -48.05 1.66
N GLU A 201 4.42 -48.31 0.37
CA GLU A 201 5.68 -48.85 -0.14
C GLU A 201 6.86 -47.91 0.14
N PHE A 202 6.71 -46.61 -0.13
CA PHE A 202 7.74 -45.63 0.21
C PHE A 202 7.94 -45.49 1.72
N VAL A 203 6.87 -45.49 2.52
CA VAL A 203 6.99 -45.45 3.99
C VAL A 203 7.81 -46.64 4.48
N LYS A 204 7.52 -47.85 3.98
CA LYS A 204 8.27 -49.04 4.34
C LYS A 204 9.75 -48.91 3.94
N TYR A 205 10.02 -48.48 2.71
CA TYR A 205 11.39 -48.28 2.23
C TYR A 205 12.19 -47.30 3.09
N PHE A 206 11.62 -46.12 3.40
CA PHE A 206 12.31 -45.10 4.20
C PHE A 206 12.41 -45.44 5.70
N SER A 207 11.57 -46.36 6.20
CA SER A 207 11.67 -46.86 7.58
C SER A 207 12.61 -48.07 7.73
N GLU A 208 12.95 -48.74 6.63
CA GLU A 208 13.82 -49.92 6.63
C GLU A 208 15.10 -49.63 5.84
N GLU A 209 15.15 -50.00 4.57
CA GLU A 209 16.35 -49.99 3.72
C GLU A 209 16.92 -48.59 3.45
N GLY A 210 16.07 -47.57 3.42
CA GLY A 210 16.43 -46.18 3.17
C GLY A 210 16.65 -45.35 4.44
N GLN A 211 16.73 -45.97 5.62
CA GLN A 211 16.86 -45.25 6.88
C GLN A 211 18.23 -44.57 6.99
N VAL A 212 18.23 -43.28 7.33
CA VAL A 212 19.44 -42.48 7.47
C VAL A 212 19.77 -42.24 8.96
N PRO A 213 21.04 -42.27 9.41
CA PRO A 213 21.39 -42.34 10.84
C PRO A 213 20.91 -41.20 11.75
N TRP A 214 20.40 -40.10 11.19
CA TRP A 214 19.95 -38.91 11.92
C TRP A 214 18.42 -38.73 11.93
N GLN A 215 17.66 -39.71 11.41
CA GLN A 215 16.21 -39.77 11.56
C GLN A 215 15.79 -40.38 12.89
#